data_AF-A0A2D7PJ68-F1
#
_entry.id   AF-A0A2D7PJ68-F1
#
_cell.length_a   1.000
_cell.length_b   1.000
_cell.length_c   1.000
_cell.angle_alpha   90.00
_cell.angle_beta   90.00
_cell.angle_gamma   90.00
#
_symmetry.space_group_name_H-M   'P 1'
#
loop_
_entity.id
_entity.type
_entity.pdbx_description
1 polymer ?
#
loop_
_entity_poly.entity_id
_entity_poly.type
_entity_poly.pdbx_seq_one_letter_code
_entity_poly.pdbx_strand_id
1 'polypeptide(L)'
;RIERLAESIDLIKKVFSGERLAHHGKYYSAQDFEGSPRPVQQPAPPLMVGGGGRKILSLAAREADIVSFNFNNRSGKIGPAGVQSSTESATAIKVDWVRDAAGPRFDELELEIGAYFTFVTENPTPMIQGMAHAMNLSEDEIREHPHGLFGDVEEIAETLLKRRERFGISRITIGDDAFEAFAPVVQRLSGQ
;
A
#
# COMPACT_ATOMS: atom_id res chain seq x y z
N ARG A 1 15.10 -11.62 -6.73
CA ARG A 1 13.67 -11.23 -6.72
C ARG A 1 13.49 -9.74 -6.99
N ILE A 2 14.00 -8.83 -6.14
CA ILE A 2 13.83 -7.37 -6.35
C ILE A 2 14.49 -6.88 -7.65
N GLU A 3 15.72 -7.30 -7.97
CA GLU A 3 16.35 -6.94 -9.25
C GLU A 3 15.52 -7.37 -10.47
N ARG A 4 14.94 -8.57 -10.41
CA ARG A 4 14.07 -9.08 -11.47
C ARG A 4 12.81 -8.24 -11.61
N LEU A 5 12.20 -7.84 -10.49
CA LEU A 5 11.05 -6.93 -10.50
C LEU A 5 11.42 -5.55 -11.07
N ALA A 6 12.57 -4.99 -10.70
CA ALA A 6 13.03 -3.72 -11.24
C ALA A 6 13.16 -3.79 -12.78
N GLU A 7 13.76 -4.87 -13.30
CA GLU A 7 13.83 -5.09 -14.74
C GLU A 7 12.45 -5.29 -15.38
N SER A 8 11.51 -5.95 -14.70
CA SER A 8 10.11 -6.04 -15.18
C SER A 8 9.43 -4.68 -15.25
N ILE A 9 9.61 -3.81 -14.24
CA ILE A 9 8.98 -2.49 -14.22
C ILE A 9 9.50 -1.64 -15.38
N ASP A 10 10.81 -1.62 -15.60
CA ASP A 10 11.42 -0.93 -16.75
C ASP A 10 10.85 -1.45 -18.08
N LEU A 11 10.76 -2.78 -18.24
CA LEU A 11 10.18 -3.38 -19.43
C LEU A 11 8.69 -3.02 -19.60
N ILE A 12 7.88 -3.09 -18.54
CA ILE A 12 6.45 -2.75 -18.58
C ILE A 12 6.25 -1.29 -19.01
N LYS A 13 7.03 -0.35 -18.46
CA LYS A 13 6.97 1.07 -18.85
C LYS A 13 7.30 1.26 -20.33
N LYS A 14 8.31 0.57 -20.85
CA LYS A 14 8.66 0.57 -22.29
C LYS A 14 7.56 -0.03 -23.16
N VAL A 15 6.95 -1.13 -22.71
CA VAL A 15 5.81 -1.73 -23.41
C VAL A 15 4.66 -0.73 -23.56
N PHE A 16 4.39 0.05 -22.50
CA PHE A 16 3.32 1.05 -22.52
C PHE A 16 3.62 2.31 -23.33
N SER A 17 4.88 2.61 -23.67
CA SER A 17 5.19 3.71 -24.60
C SER A 17 4.65 3.45 -26.02
N GLY A 18 4.34 2.19 -26.35
CA GLY A 18 3.82 1.79 -27.65
C GLY A 18 4.85 1.77 -28.76
N GLU A 19 6.14 1.93 -28.42
CA GLU A 19 7.25 1.75 -29.35
C GLU A 19 7.59 0.27 -29.49
N ARG A 20 8.03 -0.14 -30.70
CA ARG A 20 8.59 -1.48 -30.91
C ARG A 20 9.91 -1.57 -30.16
N LEU A 21 10.02 -2.52 -29.25
CA LEU A 21 11.15 -2.62 -28.34
C LEU A 21 12.02 -3.85 -28.62
N ALA A 22 13.32 -3.62 -28.50
CA ALA A 22 14.32 -4.64 -28.29
C ALA A 22 14.87 -4.43 -26.86
N HIS A 23 14.75 -5.45 -26.02
CA HIS A 23 15.22 -5.43 -24.64
C HIS A 23 16.01 -6.71 -24.39
N HIS A 24 17.24 -6.56 -23.91
CA HIS A 24 18.11 -7.69 -23.56
C HIS A 24 18.67 -7.46 -22.15
N GLY A 25 17.86 -7.81 -21.16
CA GLY A 25 18.21 -7.69 -19.76
C GLY A 25 18.75 -8.99 -19.16
N LYS A 26 19.01 -8.97 -17.85
CA LYS A 26 19.53 -10.12 -17.11
C LYS A 26 18.47 -11.21 -16.93
N TYR A 27 17.20 -10.83 -16.88
CA TYR A 27 16.09 -11.74 -16.56
C TYR A 27 15.06 -11.86 -17.69
N TYR A 28 14.93 -10.84 -18.53
CA TYR A 28 13.97 -10.77 -19.63
C TYR A 28 14.68 -10.39 -20.92
N SER A 29 14.25 -11.03 -22.01
CA SER A 29 14.66 -10.69 -23.36
C SER A 29 13.41 -10.58 -24.23
N ALA A 30 13.34 -9.53 -25.02
CA ALA A 30 12.28 -9.29 -26.00
C ALA A 30 12.92 -8.71 -27.26
N GLN A 31 12.47 -9.16 -28.43
CA GLN A 31 12.94 -8.67 -29.72
C GLN A 31 11.73 -8.49 -30.63
N ASP A 32 11.70 -7.37 -31.35
CA ASP A 32 10.60 -6.98 -32.24
C ASP A 32 9.23 -7.03 -31.56
N PHE A 33 9.19 -6.74 -30.25
CA PHE A 33 7.96 -6.78 -29.47
C PHE A 33 7.24 -5.44 -29.48
N GLU A 34 5.91 -5.46 -29.59
CA GLU A 34 5.06 -4.28 -29.54
C GLU A 34 3.88 -4.53 -28.60
N GLY A 35 3.72 -3.68 -27.59
CA GLY A 35 2.61 -3.77 -26.64
C GLY A 35 1.28 -3.42 -27.30
N SER A 36 0.42 -4.41 -27.53
CA SER A 36 -0.92 -4.22 -28.10
C SER A 36 -1.99 -5.00 -27.32
N PRO A 37 -3.16 -4.40 -27.01
CA PRO A 37 -3.54 -3.01 -27.33
C PRO A 37 -2.79 -1.99 -26.45
N ARG A 38 -2.71 -0.74 -26.93
CA ARG A 38 -2.16 0.36 -26.13
C ARG A 38 -3.11 0.71 -24.98
N PRO A 39 -2.58 1.09 -23.80
CA PRO A 39 -3.41 1.58 -22.72
C PRO A 39 -4.21 2.83 -23.11
N VAL A 40 -5.43 2.94 -22.58
CA VAL A 40 -6.26 4.15 -22.74
C VAL A 40 -5.65 5.30 -21.93
N GLN A 41 -5.10 5.01 -20.75
CA GLN A 41 -4.41 5.96 -19.88
C GLN A 41 -3.03 6.33 -20.47
N GLN A 42 -2.71 7.62 -20.45
CA GLN A 42 -1.44 8.16 -20.96
C GLN A 42 -0.66 8.84 -19.84
N PRO A 43 0.69 8.74 -19.82
CA PRO A 43 1.51 7.96 -20.76
C PRO A 43 1.43 6.44 -20.53
N ALA A 44 0.95 6.01 -19.36
CA ALA A 44 0.73 4.61 -19.00
C ALA A 44 -0.31 4.51 -17.86
N PRO A 45 -0.89 3.32 -17.59
CA PRO A 45 -1.64 3.07 -16.37
C PRO A 45 -0.74 3.26 -15.13
N PRO A 46 -1.26 3.82 -14.02
CA PRO A 46 -0.50 3.96 -12.79
C PRO A 46 0.04 2.62 -12.27
N LEU A 47 1.32 2.59 -11.94
CA LEU A 47 2.00 1.43 -11.40
C LEU A 47 1.97 1.49 -9.87
N MET A 48 1.36 0.48 -9.26
CA MET A 48 1.43 0.26 -7.81
C MET A 48 2.49 -0.78 -7.48
N VAL A 49 3.39 -0.46 -6.54
CA VAL A 49 4.36 -1.41 -6.00
C VAL A 49 4.27 -1.40 -4.47
N GLY A 50 4.06 -2.58 -3.88
CA GLY A 50 3.88 -2.73 -2.45
C GLY A 50 4.90 -3.61 -1.75
N GLY A 51 5.09 -3.38 -0.46
CA GLY A 51 5.86 -4.26 0.40
C GLY A 51 6.14 -3.71 1.80
N GLY A 52 6.66 -4.56 2.69
CA GLY A 52 6.99 -4.17 4.06
C GLY A 52 8.47 -3.96 4.36
N GLY A 53 9.34 -4.03 3.35
CA GLY A 53 10.79 -3.96 3.54
C GLY A 53 11.43 -2.79 2.80
N ARG A 54 12.46 -2.19 3.41
CA ARG A 54 13.19 -1.04 2.84
C ARG A 54 13.56 -1.20 1.36
N LYS A 55 14.15 -2.33 0.96
CA LYS A 55 14.60 -2.53 -0.43
C LYS A 55 13.47 -2.44 -1.48
N ILE A 56 12.29 -2.98 -1.19
CA ILE A 56 11.15 -2.94 -2.13
C ILE A 56 10.46 -1.58 -2.09
N LEU A 57 10.31 -0.99 -0.90
CA LEU A 57 9.74 0.35 -0.74
C LEU A 57 10.62 1.41 -1.39
N SER A 58 11.95 1.30 -1.31
CA SER A 58 12.85 2.21 -2.04
C SER A 58 12.80 2.01 -3.55
N LEU A 59 12.48 0.80 -4.06
CA LEU A 59 12.24 0.59 -5.49
C LEU A 59 10.92 1.25 -5.90
N ALA A 60 9.85 1.02 -5.12
CA ALA A 60 8.54 1.64 -5.33
C ALA A 60 8.65 3.17 -5.36
N ALA A 61 9.35 3.76 -4.38
CA ALA A 61 9.58 5.19 -4.28
C ALA A 61 10.23 5.82 -5.53
N ARG A 62 11.09 5.07 -6.25
CA ARG A 62 11.75 5.56 -7.45
C ARG A 62 10.96 5.30 -8.73
N GLU A 63 10.21 4.21 -8.77
CA GLU A 63 9.68 3.66 -10.02
C GLU A 63 8.16 3.62 -10.12
N ALA A 64 7.44 3.60 -9.00
CA ALA A 64 5.99 3.48 -8.98
C ALA A 64 5.32 4.86 -8.96
N ASP A 65 4.03 4.87 -9.29
CA ASP A 65 3.15 6.02 -9.08
C ASP A 65 2.44 5.91 -7.73
N ILE A 66 2.20 4.66 -7.28
CA ILE A 66 1.55 4.36 -6.00
C ILE A 66 2.44 3.44 -5.16
N VAL A 67 2.74 3.86 -3.92
CA VAL A 67 3.52 3.06 -2.96
C VAL A 67 2.60 2.43 -1.93
N SER A 68 2.52 1.11 -1.91
CA SER A 68 1.63 0.35 -1.04
C SER A 68 2.37 -0.18 0.20
N PHE A 69 2.06 0.36 1.38
CA PHE A 69 2.63 -0.12 2.63
C PHE A 69 1.99 -1.45 3.04
N ASN A 70 2.83 -2.44 3.34
CA ASN A 70 2.40 -3.80 3.68
C ASN A 70 3.19 -4.37 4.87
N PHE A 71 2.75 -5.54 5.34
CA PHE A 71 3.50 -6.37 6.28
C PHE A 71 4.84 -6.85 5.68
N ASN A 72 5.82 -7.07 6.54
CA ASN A 72 7.07 -7.71 6.16
C ASN A 72 6.90 -9.23 6.07
N ASN A 73 6.45 -9.71 4.91
CA ASN A 73 6.18 -11.14 4.67
C ASN A 73 7.42 -11.97 4.31
N ARG A 74 8.62 -11.62 4.82
CA ARG A 74 9.87 -12.36 4.51
C ARG A 74 9.82 -13.86 4.84
N SER A 75 8.96 -14.26 5.78
CA SER A 75 8.74 -15.66 6.18
C SER A 75 7.69 -16.40 5.35
N GLY A 76 7.00 -15.73 4.41
CA GLY A 76 5.97 -16.33 3.56
C GLY A 76 4.64 -16.64 4.23
N LYS A 77 4.45 -16.26 5.50
CA LYS A 77 3.18 -16.38 6.23
C LYS A 77 2.83 -15.03 6.86
N ILE A 78 1.58 -14.61 6.71
CA ILE A 78 1.01 -13.52 7.51
C ILE A 78 0.68 -14.12 8.88
N GLY A 79 1.22 -13.53 9.93
CA GLY A 79 1.04 -13.95 11.32
C GLY A 79 1.45 -12.82 12.26
N PRO A 80 1.55 -13.06 13.58
CA PRO A 80 1.83 -12.02 14.57
C PRO A 80 3.05 -11.16 14.23
N ALA A 81 4.16 -11.78 13.80
CA ALA A 81 5.37 -11.07 13.39
C ALA A 81 5.17 -10.14 12.16
N GLY A 82 4.24 -10.50 11.26
CA GLY A 82 3.86 -9.67 10.12
C GLY A 82 3.10 -8.43 10.55
N VAL A 83 2.09 -8.59 11.41
CA VAL A 83 1.30 -7.49 11.97
C VAL A 83 2.20 -6.55 12.78
N GLN A 84 2.99 -7.10 13.71
CA GLN A 84 3.97 -6.35 14.51
C GLN A 84 4.99 -5.55 13.66
N SER A 85 5.27 -5.98 12.43
CA SER A 85 6.19 -5.26 11.53
C SER A 85 5.60 -3.97 10.91
N SER A 86 4.34 -3.66 11.22
CA SER A 86 3.60 -2.55 10.61
C SER A 86 2.73 -1.81 11.63
N THR A 87 3.17 -1.77 12.89
CA THR A 87 2.67 -0.81 13.87
C THR A 87 2.77 0.62 13.34
N GLU A 88 2.15 1.55 14.06
CA GLU A 88 2.21 2.97 13.74
C GLU A 88 3.66 3.49 13.59
N SER A 89 4.51 3.21 14.58
CA SER A 89 5.91 3.60 14.58
C SER A 89 6.71 2.93 13.45
N ALA A 90 6.46 1.64 13.19
CA ALA A 90 7.08 0.92 12.08
C ALA A 90 6.65 1.48 10.71
N THR A 91 5.41 1.96 10.59
CA THR A 91 4.89 2.58 9.38
C THR A 91 5.49 3.97 9.15
N ALA A 92 5.67 4.77 10.19
CA ALA A 92 6.41 6.03 10.10
C ALA A 92 7.82 5.82 9.51
N ILE A 93 8.55 4.82 10.01
CA ILE A 93 9.88 4.45 9.48
C ILE A 93 9.82 4.06 8.00
N LYS A 94 8.77 3.36 7.57
CA LYS A 94 8.58 3.01 6.14
C LYS A 94 8.32 4.23 5.28
N VAL A 95 7.54 5.20 5.77
CA VAL A 95 7.31 6.48 5.09
C VAL A 95 8.63 7.23 4.92
N ASP A 96 9.48 7.27 5.94
CA ASP A 96 10.81 7.89 5.84
C ASP A 96 11.69 7.20 4.79
N TRP A 97 11.68 5.86 4.73
CA TRP A 97 12.42 5.15 3.68
C TRP A 97 11.94 5.46 2.27
N VAL A 98 10.63 5.69 2.09
CA VAL A 98 10.05 6.08 0.81
C VAL A 98 10.44 7.52 0.49
N ARG A 99 10.35 8.44 1.47
CA ARG A 99 10.74 9.84 1.33
C ARG A 99 12.20 9.98 0.93
N ASP A 100 13.10 9.32 1.64
CA ASP A 100 14.54 9.32 1.35
C ASP A 100 14.84 8.78 -0.06
N ALA A 101 14.15 7.72 -0.47
CA ALA A 101 14.41 7.07 -1.75
C ALA A 101 13.76 7.79 -2.95
N ALA A 102 12.63 8.46 -2.74
CA ALA A 102 11.95 9.26 -3.75
C ALA A 102 12.65 10.62 -3.96
N GLY A 103 13.16 11.23 -2.89
CA GLY A 103 13.75 12.57 -2.98
C GLY A 103 12.73 13.58 -3.49
N PRO A 104 13.06 14.40 -4.52
CA PRO A 104 12.17 15.46 -5.01
C PRO A 104 10.79 14.99 -5.50
N ARG A 105 10.66 13.75 -5.99
CA ARG A 105 9.39 13.22 -6.52
C ARG A 105 8.47 12.64 -5.45
N PHE A 106 8.79 12.78 -4.16
CA PHE A 106 7.97 12.20 -3.10
C PHE A 106 6.52 12.73 -3.15
N ASP A 107 6.35 14.03 -3.41
CA ASP A 107 5.03 14.67 -3.47
C ASP A 107 4.22 14.28 -4.72
N GLU A 108 4.84 13.59 -5.68
CA GLU A 108 4.16 13.00 -6.84
C GLU A 108 3.58 11.61 -6.56
N LEU A 109 3.99 10.97 -5.45
CA LEU A 109 3.57 9.61 -5.11
C LEU A 109 2.21 9.62 -4.41
N GLU A 110 1.34 8.72 -4.82
CA GLU A 110 0.17 8.35 -4.01
C GLU A 110 0.59 7.28 -2.99
N LEU A 111 0.29 7.50 -1.72
CA LEU A 111 0.60 6.55 -0.65
C LEU A 111 -0.63 5.73 -0.31
N GLU A 112 -0.48 4.40 -0.41
CA GLU A 112 -1.52 3.42 -0.19
C GLU A 112 -1.26 2.58 1.05
N ILE A 113 -2.35 2.21 1.73
CA ILE A 113 -2.32 1.15 2.73
C ILE A 113 -3.53 0.22 2.63
N GLY A 114 -3.27 -1.08 2.76
CA GLY A 114 -4.31 -2.09 2.90
C GLY A 114 -4.88 -2.12 4.32
N ALA A 115 -6.12 -1.72 4.51
CA ALA A 115 -6.87 -1.84 5.76
C ALA A 115 -7.43 -3.26 5.93
N TYR A 116 -6.53 -4.23 6.15
CA TYR A 116 -6.86 -5.65 6.24
C TYR A 116 -7.80 -6.02 7.38
N PHE A 117 -7.85 -5.20 8.43
CA PHE A 117 -8.75 -5.39 9.55
C PHE A 117 -9.72 -4.22 9.59
N THR A 118 -10.85 -4.36 8.91
CA THR A 118 -11.85 -3.29 8.83
C THR A 118 -13.14 -3.76 9.50
N PHE A 119 -13.48 -3.13 10.64
CA PHE A 119 -14.68 -3.41 11.42
C PHE A 119 -15.43 -2.11 11.70
N VAL A 120 -16.46 -1.85 10.88
CA VAL A 120 -17.37 -0.71 11.07
C VAL A 120 -18.46 -1.12 12.06
N THR A 121 -18.39 -0.62 13.30
CA THR A 121 -19.27 -1.01 14.41
C THR A 121 -19.21 0.00 15.57
N GLU A 122 -20.33 0.19 16.27
CA GLU A 122 -20.39 1.01 17.49
C GLU A 122 -19.64 0.40 18.68
N ASN A 123 -19.30 -0.90 18.62
CA ASN A 123 -18.59 -1.58 19.71
C ASN A 123 -17.38 -2.39 19.18
N PRO A 124 -16.26 -1.73 18.85
CA PRO A 124 -15.06 -2.40 18.34
C PRO A 124 -14.26 -3.16 19.41
N THR A 125 -14.54 -2.95 20.69
CA THR A 125 -13.72 -3.44 21.82
C THR A 125 -13.48 -4.95 21.80
N PRO A 126 -14.47 -5.83 21.57
CA PRO A 126 -14.23 -7.28 21.54
C PRO A 126 -13.26 -7.72 20.45
N MET A 127 -13.33 -7.09 19.27
CA MET A 127 -12.43 -7.37 18.14
C MET A 127 -11.01 -6.92 18.45
N ILE A 128 -10.86 -5.72 19.02
CA ILE A 128 -9.57 -5.17 19.46
C ILE A 128 -8.92 -6.09 20.49
N GLN A 129 -9.66 -6.52 21.53
CA GLN A 129 -9.17 -7.42 22.57
C GLN A 129 -8.76 -8.79 22.01
N GLY A 130 -9.59 -9.37 21.15
CA GLY A 130 -9.30 -10.65 20.50
C GLY A 130 -8.03 -10.59 19.64
N MET A 131 -7.88 -9.52 18.87
CA MET A 131 -6.69 -9.30 18.03
C MET A 131 -5.43 -9.00 18.84
N ALA A 132 -5.53 -8.19 19.90
CA ALA A 132 -4.44 -7.87 20.81
C ALA A 132 -3.83 -9.15 21.39
N HIS A 133 -4.70 -10.03 21.90
CA HIS A 133 -4.30 -11.35 22.39
C HIS A 133 -3.69 -12.22 21.28
N ALA A 134 -4.34 -12.33 20.12
CA ALA A 134 -3.88 -13.20 19.03
C ALA A 134 -2.55 -12.76 18.40
N MET A 135 -2.28 -11.46 18.36
CA MET A 135 -1.09 -10.86 17.73
C MET A 135 0.01 -10.52 18.73
N ASN A 136 -0.23 -10.73 20.03
CA ASN A 136 0.67 -10.35 21.12
C ASN A 136 1.08 -8.87 21.00
N LEU A 137 0.07 -8.01 20.96
CA LEU A 137 0.15 -6.54 20.94
C LEU A 137 -0.77 -5.98 22.03
N SER A 138 -0.54 -4.75 22.46
CA SER A 138 -1.48 -4.04 23.32
C SER A 138 -2.77 -3.65 22.57
N GLU A 139 -3.86 -3.43 23.30
CA GLU A 139 -5.13 -2.94 22.71
C GLU A 139 -4.93 -1.59 22.01
N ASP A 140 -4.10 -0.71 22.56
CA ASP A 140 -3.77 0.59 21.97
C ASP A 140 -3.02 0.42 20.64
N GLU A 141 -2.02 -0.46 20.60
CA GLU A 141 -1.31 -0.77 19.34
C GLU A 141 -2.22 -1.36 18.27
N ILE A 142 -3.24 -2.14 18.65
CA ILE A 142 -4.26 -2.64 17.71
C ILE A 142 -5.17 -1.52 17.23
N ARG A 143 -5.66 -0.68 18.15
CA ARG A 143 -6.56 0.44 17.83
C ARG A 143 -5.90 1.42 16.86
N GLU A 144 -4.62 1.72 17.10
CA GLU A 144 -3.84 2.65 16.28
C GLU A 144 -3.20 2.00 15.05
N HIS A 145 -3.32 0.67 14.90
CA HIS A 145 -2.64 -0.08 13.87
C HIS A 145 -2.98 0.45 12.46
N PRO A 146 -2.02 0.88 11.62
CA PRO A 146 -2.28 1.48 10.30
C PRO A 146 -3.09 0.60 9.33
N HIS A 147 -2.95 -0.71 9.43
CA HIS A 147 -3.74 -1.71 8.67
C HIS A 147 -5.11 -2.06 9.30
N GLY A 148 -5.47 -1.41 10.40
CA GLY A 148 -6.72 -1.62 11.13
C GLY A 148 -7.61 -0.37 11.13
N LEU A 149 -8.92 -0.58 10.99
CA LEU A 149 -9.97 0.40 11.10
C LEU A 149 -11.06 -0.19 12.00
N PHE A 150 -11.24 0.42 13.17
CA PHE A 150 -12.13 -0.07 14.21
C PHE A 150 -12.95 1.10 14.75
N GLY A 151 -14.27 1.01 14.66
CA GLY A 151 -15.16 2.04 15.18
C GLY A 151 -16.36 2.29 14.29
N ASP A 152 -17.15 3.28 14.65
CA ASP A 152 -18.24 3.74 13.81
C ASP A 152 -17.74 4.55 12.59
N VAL A 153 -18.69 5.08 11.81
CA VAL A 153 -18.39 5.84 10.59
C VAL A 153 -17.56 7.09 10.86
N GLU A 154 -17.86 7.84 11.92
CA GLU A 154 -17.16 9.07 12.24
C GLU A 154 -15.76 8.77 12.81
N GLU A 155 -15.65 7.80 13.71
CA GLU A 155 -14.38 7.38 14.29
C GLU A 155 -13.40 6.90 13.21
N ILE A 156 -13.87 6.11 12.25
CA ILE A 156 -13.06 5.65 11.13
C ILE A 156 -12.70 6.81 10.21
N ALA A 157 -13.64 7.69 9.87
CA ALA A 157 -13.36 8.86 9.04
C ALA A 157 -12.28 9.76 9.66
N GLU A 158 -12.39 10.07 10.95
CA GLU A 158 -11.39 10.82 11.69
C GLU A 158 -10.02 10.12 11.70
N THR A 159 -10.00 8.80 11.90
CA THR A 159 -8.77 8.01 11.88
C THR A 159 -8.07 8.11 10.53
N LEU A 160 -8.82 8.05 9.43
CA LEU A 160 -8.28 8.18 8.07
C LEU A 160 -7.75 9.58 7.80
N LEU A 161 -8.44 10.62 8.24
CA LEU A 161 -7.98 12.01 8.12
C LEU A 161 -6.70 12.25 8.92
N LYS A 162 -6.63 11.77 10.17
CA LYS A 162 -5.43 11.82 11.02
C LYS A 162 -4.25 11.11 10.36
N ARG A 163 -4.48 9.96 9.72
CA ARG A 163 -3.44 9.20 9.00
C ARG A 163 -3.00 9.87 7.70
N ARG A 164 -3.92 10.54 6.98
CA ARG A 164 -3.57 11.38 5.82
C ARG A 164 -2.65 12.52 6.25
N GLU A 165 -2.97 13.23 7.32
CA GLU A 165 -2.13 14.31 7.85
C GLU A 165 -0.76 13.80 8.31
N ARG A 166 -0.75 12.72 9.09
CA ARG A 166 0.48 12.20 9.70
C ARG A 166 1.42 11.51 8.71
N PHE A 167 0.87 10.69 7.81
CA PHE A 167 1.66 9.82 6.93
C PHE A 167 1.61 10.21 5.46
N GLY A 168 0.67 11.07 5.04
CA GLY A 168 0.38 11.34 3.63
C GLY A 168 -0.41 10.22 2.94
N ILE A 169 -0.94 9.23 3.69
CA ILE A 169 -1.69 8.11 3.12
C ILE A 169 -3.05 8.61 2.62
N SER A 170 -3.30 8.46 1.32
CA SER A 170 -4.49 8.97 0.65
C SER A 170 -5.30 7.88 -0.05
N ARG A 171 -4.73 6.69 -0.24
CA ARG A 171 -5.39 5.53 -0.84
C ARG A 171 -5.56 4.41 0.19
N ILE A 172 -6.79 3.96 0.35
CA ILE A 172 -7.14 2.89 1.29
C ILE A 172 -7.72 1.72 0.51
N THR A 173 -7.11 0.55 0.66
CA THR A 173 -7.68 -0.69 0.11
C THR A 173 -8.30 -1.51 1.23
N ILE A 174 -9.58 -1.85 1.10
CA ILE A 174 -10.32 -2.68 2.06
C ILE A 174 -10.57 -4.07 1.49
N GLY A 175 -10.91 -5.02 2.36
CA GLY A 175 -11.42 -6.34 1.95
C GLY A 175 -12.82 -6.25 1.37
N ASP A 176 -13.15 -7.19 0.48
CA ASP A 176 -14.49 -7.33 -0.13
C ASP A 176 -15.59 -7.57 0.91
N ASP A 177 -15.25 -8.29 1.98
CA ASP A 177 -16.12 -8.56 3.13
C ASP A 177 -16.53 -7.31 3.91
N ALA A 178 -15.73 -6.23 3.84
CA ALA A 178 -16.03 -4.94 4.47
C ALA A 178 -16.70 -3.94 3.52
N PHE A 179 -16.88 -4.26 2.23
CA PHE A 179 -17.28 -3.30 1.20
C PHE A 179 -18.59 -2.56 1.53
N GLU A 180 -19.67 -3.30 1.83
CA GLU A 180 -20.97 -2.71 2.13
C GLU A 180 -20.95 -1.88 3.43
N ALA A 181 -20.32 -2.42 4.48
CA ALA A 181 -20.23 -1.76 5.78
C ALA A 181 -19.38 -0.47 5.73
N PHE A 182 -18.41 -0.40 4.81
CA PHE A 182 -17.53 0.75 4.65
C PHE A 182 -18.10 1.86 3.75
N ALA A 183 -19.13 1.58 2.95
CA ALA A 183 -19.72 2.55 2.03
C ALA A 183 -20.15 3.88 2.71
N PRO A 184 -20.74 3.90 3.92
CA PRO A 184 -21.04 5.13 4.63
C PRO A 184 -19.80 5.98 4.97
N VAL A 185 -18.65 5.35 5.24
CA VAL A 185 -17.37 6.05 5.47
C VAL A 185 -16.92 6.80 4.21
N VAL A 186 -17.07 6.16 3.05
CA VAL A 186 -16.79 6.80 1.75
C VAL A 186 -17.70 8.00 1.53
N GLN A 187 -19.00 7.86 1.80
CA GLN A 187 -19.94 8.97 1.70
C GLN A 187 -19.55 10.12 2.64
N ARG A 188 -19.14 9.81 3.86
CA ARG A 188 -18.72 10.79 4.88
C ARG A 188 -17.43 11.54 4.49
N LEU A 189 -16.51 10.89 3.79
CA LEU A 189 -15.25 11.49 3.32
C LEU A 189 -15.36 12.12 1.93
N SER A 190 -16.46 11.91 1.21
CA SER A 190 -16.63 12.43 -0.14
C SER A 190 -16.60 13.96 -0.14
N GLY A 191 -15.66 14.54 -0.87
CA GLY A 191 -15.44 15.99 -0.94
C GLY A 191 -14.40 16.55 0.06
N GLN A 192 -13.63 15.69 0.73
CA GLN A 192 -12.56 16.05 1.68
C GLN A 192 -11.17 15.56 1.28
#